data_AF-A0A3M1CAD1-F1
#
_entry.id   AF-A0A3M1CAD1-F1
#
_cell.length_a   1.000
_cell.length_b   1.000
_cell.length_c   1.000
_cell.angle_alpha   90.00
_cell.angle_beta   90.00
_cell.angle_gamma   90.00
#
_symmetry.space_group_name_H-M   'P 1'
#
loop_
_entity.id
_entity.type
_entity.pdbx_description
1 polymer ?
#
loop_
_entity_poly.entity_id
_entity_poly.type
_entity_poly.pdbx_seq_one_letter_code
_entity_poly.pdbx_strand_id
1 'polypeptide(L)'
;MKIRFLFFFLLFLGLSACGLFQRSPYSYYENTDAYSLNAYYQEKNLYLIQEAKKELGIPPKTPLSPKQESAIRKRVLVKKLERRLRSKKEKKQYYNYLPYLSNDDEKIQLLQLPSTEQRNRWILAHQKRIATRPHPIVDLAIEKKDIIPGMKQKDVIESWGEPQSIEVAGNPLYKNERWKYQKMIPSNEGYKKEVRIIYFEGGRVVGWETYADH
;
A
#
# COMPACT_ATOMS: atom_id res chain seq x y z
N MET A 1 22.99 -62.50 -54.36
CA MET A 1 24.06 -61.88 -53.53
C MET A 1 24.27 -60.41 -53.92
N LYS A 2 23.23 -59.55 -53.85
CA LYS A 2 23.31 -58.12 -54.25
C LYS A 2 22.59 -57.13 -53.31
N ILE A 3 21.86 -57.60 -52.30
CA ILE A 3 21.05 -56.74 -51.40
C ILE A 3 21.82 -56.29 -50.15
N ARG A 4 22.91 -56.97 -49.76
CA ARG A 4 23.69 -56.62 -48.56
C ARG A 4 24.64 -55.42 -48.74
N PHE A 5 24.98 -55.05 -49.97
CA PHE A 5 25.87 -53.92 -50.24
C PHE A 5 25.14 -52.56 -50.24
N LEU A 6 23.83 -52.54 -50.50
CA LEU A 6 23.05 -51.30 -50.56
C LEU A 6 22.80 -50.68 -49.18
N PHE A 7 22.76 -51.51 -48.13
CA PHE A 7 22.49 -51.06 -46.76
C PHE A 7 23.69 -50.35 -46.12
N PHE A 8 24.92 -50.68 -46.52
CA PHE A 8 26.12 -50.07 -45.96
C PHE A 8 26.38 -48.66 -46.50
N PHE A 9 25.96 -48.37 -47.74
CA PHE A 9 26.12 -47.03 -48.33
C PHE A 9 25.13 -46.00 -47.75
N LEU A 10 23.96 -46.46 -47.29
CA LEU A 10 22.91 -45.60 -46.72
C LEU A 10 23.22 -45.18 -45.26
N LEU A 11 24.03 -45.95 -44.54
CA LEU A 11 24.48 -45.61 -43.18
C LEU A 11 25.61 -44.57 -43.13
N PHE A 12 26.43 -44.45 -44.18
CA PHE A 12 27.50 -43.44 -44.22
C PHE A 12 27.02 -42.03 -44.61
N LEU A 13 25.86 -41.92 -45.26
CA LEU A 13 25.27 -40.61 -45.60
C LEU A 13 24.57 -39.92 -44.41
N GLY A 14 24.31 -40.64 -43.30
CA GLY A 14 23.65 -40.08 -42.12
C GLY A 14 24.55 -39.32 -41.15
N LEU A 15 25.87 -39.54 -41.18
CA LEU A 15 26.81 -38.96 -40.20
C LEU A 15 27.46 -37.65 -40.64
N SER A 16 27.27 -37.22 -41.89
CA SER A 16 27.87 -35.97 -42.41
C SER A 16 26.97 -34.73 -42.25
N ALA A 17 25.75 -34.87 -41.72
CA ALA A 17 24.79 -33.77 -41.63
C ALA A 17 24.97 -32.85 -40.41
N CYS A 18 25.82 -33.18 -39.45
CA CYS A 18 26.00 -32.37 -38.23
C CYS A 18 27.18 -31.36 -38.29
N GLY A 19 27.98 -31.36 -39.36
CA GLY A 19 29.16 -30.49 -39.49
C GLY A 19 28.91 -29.09 -40.04
N LEU A 20 27.71 -28.81 -40.57
CA LEU A 20 27.36 -27.54 -41.23
C LEU A 20 26.50 -26.59 -40.39
N PHE A 21 26.23 -26.91 -39.13
CA PHE A 21 25.80 -25.91 -38.16
C PHE A 21 27.03 -25.14 -37.66
N GLN A 22 27.66 -24.37 -38.55
CA GLN A 22 28.42 -23.20 -38.10
C GLN A 22 27.41 -22.27 -37.44
N ARG A 23 27.46 -22.19 -36.10
CA ARG A 23 26.85 -21.08 -35.38
C ARG A 23 27.27 -19.80 -36.10
N SER A 24 26.30 -18.99 -36.49
CA SER A 24 26.61 -17.67 -37.01
C SER A 24 27.52 -16.97 -35.98
N PRO A 25 28.58 -16.27 -36.42
CA PRO A 25 29.40 -15.46 -35.50
C PRO A 25 28.60 -14.29 -34.91
N TYR A 26 27.32 -14.17 -35.27
CA TYR A 26 26.32 -13.28 -34.71
C TYR A 26 25.42 -13.99 -33.68
N SER A 27 26.02 -14.84 -32.84
CA SER A 27 25.41 -15.28 -31.60
C SER A 27 25.67 -14.19 -30.56
N TYR A 28 24.69 -13.31 -30.39
CA TYR A 28 24.65 -12.15 -29.48
C TYR A 28 24.62 -12.57 -27.99
N TYR A 29 25.49 -13.51 -27.59
CA TYR A 29 25.63 -14.07 -26.25
C TYR A 29 27.08 -13.96 -25.78
N GLU A 30 27.72 -12.83 -26.09
CA GLU A 30 29.04 -12.51 -25.57
C GLU A 30 28.96 -11.10 -24.98
N ASN A 31 29.04 -11.01 -23.64
CA ASN A 31 29.00 -9.80 -22.82
C ASN A 31 27.67 -9.02 -22.63
N THR A 32 26.54 -9.53 -23.09
CA THR A 32 25.24 -8.82 -22.92
C THR A 32 24.59 -9.00 -21.55
N ASP A 33 24.90 -10.05 -20.78
CA ASP A 33 24.12 -10.35 -19.57
C ASP A 33 24.32 -9.33 -18.44
N ALA A 34 25.56 -8.89 -18.20
CA ALA A 34 25.84 -7.87 -17.19
C ALA A 34 25.32 -6.49 -17.61
N TYR A 35 25.44 -6.13 -18.90
CA TYR A 35 24.95 -4.86 -19.43
C TYR A 35 23.41 -4.81 -19.47
N SER A 36 22.76 -5.88 -19.93
CA SER A 36 21.30 -6.03 -19.98
C SER A 36 20.69 -5.98 -18.58
N LEU A 37 21.29 -6.69 -17.62
CA LEU A 37 20.84 -6.69 -16.24
C LEU A 37 21.00 -5.31 -15.58
N ASN A 38 22.13 -4.64 -15.81
CA ASN A 38 22.35 -3.27 -15.33
C ASN A 38 21.36 -2.28 -15.96
N ALA A 39 21.10 -2.37 -17.26
CA ALA A 39 20.12 -1.53 -17.96
C ALA A 39 18.71 -1.73 -17.39
N TYR A 40 18.30 -2.97 -17.13
CA TYR A 40 17.02 -3.29 -16.49
C TYR A 40 16.91 -2.68 -15.08
N TYR A 41 17.93 -2.82 -14.24
CA TYR A 41 17.91 -2.23 -12.90
C TYR A 41 17.92 -0.70 -12.94
N GLN A 42 18.62 -0.11 -13.90
CA GLN A 42 18.61 1.34 -14.13
C GLN A 42 17.22 1.82 -14.54
N GLU A 43 16.58 1.17 -15.51
CA GLU A 43 15.22 1.49 -15.96
C GLU A 43 14.21 1.39 -14.81
N LYS A 44 14.26 0.30 -14.04
CA LYS A 44 13.39 0.11 -12.87
C LYS A 44 13.61 1.18 -11.80
N ASN A 45 14.85 1.61 -11.60
CA ASN A 45 15.17 2.68 -10.66
C ASN A 45 14.70 4.04 -11.18
N LEU A 46 14.81 4.30 -12.49
CA LEU A 46 14.28 5.51 -13.14
C LEU A 46 12.76 5.59 -12.99
N TYR A 47 12.06 4.48 -13.21
CA TYR A 47 10.61 4.39 -12.99
C TYR A 47 10.23 4.79 -11.56
N LEU A 48 10.92 4.22 -10.56
CA LEU A 48 10.68 4.54 -9.14
C LEU A 48 10.94 6.02 -8.84
N ILE A 49 11.98 6.60 -9.43
CA ILE A 49 12.30 8.03 -9.27
C ILE A 49 11.21 8.90 -9.89
N GLN A 50 10.72 8.57 -11.09
CA GLN A 50 9.65 9.32 -11.75
C GLN A 50 8.34 9.24 -10.96
N GLU A 51 8.01 8.05 -10.45
CA GLU A 51 6.83 7.84 -9.60
C GLU A 51 6.93 8.64 -8.30
N ALA A 52 8.11 8.64 -7.66
CA ALA A 52 8.37 9.44 -6.46
C ALA A 52 8.26 10.94 -6.73
N LYS A 53 8.77 11.43 -7.88
CA LYS A 53 8.61 12.83 -8.30
C LYS A 53 7.12 13.21 -8.43
N LYS A 54 6.32 12.34 -9.06
CA LYS A 54 4.88 12.55 -9.23
C LYS A 54 4.16 12.65 -7.89
N GLU A 55 4.43 11.74 -6.94
CA GLU A 55 3.83 11.77 -5.60
C GLU A 55 4.21 13.00 -4.78
N LEU A 56 5.43 13.51 -4.98
CA LEU A 56 5.93 14.71 -4.32
C LEU A 56 5.48 16.00 -5.03
N GLY A 57 4.73 15.90 -6.14
CA GLY A 57 4.29 17.05 -6.93
C GLY A 57 5.44 17.77 -7.65
N ILE A 58 6.57 17.10 -7.87
CA ILE A 58 7.75 17.67 -8.51
C ILE A 58 7.65 17.44 -10.03
N PRO A 59 7.62 18.50 -10.86
CA PRO A 59 7.56 18.34 -12.30
C PRO A 59 8.82 17.64 -12.85
N PRO A 60 8.69 16.85 -13.92
CA PRO A 60 9.77 15.97 -14.38
C PRO A 60 11.00 16.71 -14.91
N LYS A 61 10.82 17.92 -15.44
CA LYS A 61 11.84 18.72 -16.16
C LYS A 61 12.50 19.83 -15.32
N THR A 62 12.13 20.00 -14.05
CA THR A 62 12.74 21.05 -13.22
C THR A 62 14.07 20.62 -12.61
N PRO A 63 15.06 21.53 -12.52
CA PRO A 63 16.27 21.29 -11.75
C PRO A 63 15.89 21.03 -10.28
N LEU A 64 16.51 20.02 -9.68
CA LEU A 64 16.19 19.60 -8.31
C LEU A 64 17.03 20.39 -7.31
N SER A 65 16.38 20.96 -6.31
CA SER A 65 17.07 21.46 -5.11
C SER A 65 17.60 20.28 -4.27
N PRO A 66 18.65 20.48 -3.45
CA PRO A 66 19.17 19.43 -2.56
C PRO A 66 18.09 18.84 -1.63
N LYS A 67 17.13 19.67 -1.19
CA LYS A 67 15.99 19.24 -0.37
C LYS A 67 15.05 18.29 -1.15
N GLN A 68 14.73 18.64 -2.40
CA GLN A 68 13.90 17.79 -3.27
C GLN A 68 14.60 16.48 -3.59
N GLU A 69 15.91 16.51 -3.85
CA GLU A 69 16.67 15.29 -4.11
C GLU A 69 16.64 14.34 -2.92
N SER A 70 16.84 14.86 -1.70
CA SER A 70 16.72 14.07 -0.47
C SER A 70 15.32 13.47 -0.31
N ALA A 71 14.26 14.26 -0.54
CA ALA A 71 12.89 13.77 -0.47
C ALA A 71 12.61 12.65 -1.48
N ILE A 72 13.08 12.78 -2.72
CA ILE A 72 12.96 11.74 -3.76
C ILE A 72 13.70 10.47 -3.31
N ARG A 73 14.94 10.59 -2.83
CA ARG A 73 15.73 9.44 -2.35
C ARG A 73 15.01 8.70 -1.22
N LYS A 74 14.46 9.43 -0.24
CA LYS A 74 13.67 8.88 0.86
C LYS A 74 12.42 8.18 0.36
N ARG A 75 11.66 8.79 -0.54
CA ARG A 75 10.45 8.20 -1.11
C ARG A 75 10.73 6.92 -1.88
N VAL A 76 11.78 6.90 -2.71
CA VAL A 76 12.23 5.69 -3.42
C VAL A 76 12.65 4.60 -2.44
N LEU A 77 13.32 4.96 -1.34
CA LEU A 77 13.70 4.01 -0.29
C LEU A 77 12.48 3.40 0.40
N VAL A 78 11.48 4.19 0.77
CA VAL A 78 10.19 3.70 1.33
C VAL A 78 9.61 2.64 0.41
N LYS A 79 9.45 2.93 -0.89
CA LYS A 79 8.88 1.97 -1.86
C LYS A 79 9.68 0.68 -1.96
N LYS A 80 11.01 0.77 -1.95
CA LYS A 80 11.88 -0.41 -1.94
C LYS A 80 11.68 -1.25 -0.69
N LEU A 81 11.51 -0.62 0.47
CA LEU A 81 11.28 -1.30 1.74
C LEU A 81 9.88 -1.89 1.85
N GLU A 82 8.84 -1.19 1.40
CA GLU A 82 7.46 -1.70 1.36
C GLU A 82 7.35 -2.98 0.50
N ARG A 83 8.06 -3.01 -0.63
CA ARG A 83 8.14 -4.20 -1.51
C ARG A 83 8.82 -5.40 -0.83
N ARG A 84 9.64 -5.18 0.20
CA ARG A 84 10.31 -6.25 0.97
C ARG A 84 9.41 -6.88 2.02
N LEU A 85 8.25 -6.29 2.34
CA LEU A 85 7.28 -6.90 3.25
C LEU A 85 6.69 -8.15 2.60
N ARG A 86 7.14 -9.34 3.00
CA ARG A 86 6.75 -10.61 2.38
C ARG A 86 5.46 -11.15 2.97
N SER A 87 5.31 -11.10 4.30
CA SER A 87 4.19 -11.77 4.97
C SER A 87 2.94 -10.88 5.08
N LYS A 88 1.76 -11.52 5.09
CA LYS A 88 0.47 -10.83 5.30
C LYS A 88 0.43 -10.13 6.68
N LYS A 89 1.03 -10.72 7.71
CA LYS A 89 1.11 -10.16 9.06
C LYS A 89 1.87 -8.83 9.08
N GLU A 90 3.03 -8.78 8.43
CA GLU A 90 3.83 -7.56 8.36
C GLU A 90 3.17 -6.45 7.56
N LYS A 91 2.55 -6.79 6.41
CA LYS A 91 1.78 -5.83 5.62
C LYS A 91 0.64 -5.25 6.45
N LYS A 92 -0.16 -6.11 7.10
CA LYS A 92 -1.26 -5.68 7.98
C LYS A 92 -0.77 -4.75 9.08
N GLN A 93 0.31 -5.13 9.77
CA GLN A 93 0.92 -4.29 10.80
C GLN A 93 1.31 -2.92 10.23
N TYR A 94 2.05 -2.88 9.13
CA TYR A 94 2.47 -1.61 8.52
C TYR A 94 1.30 -0.72 8.13
N TYR A 95 0.33 -1.24 7.37
CA TYR A 95 -0.81 -0.44 6.91
C TYR A 95 -1.74 0.03 8.04
N ASN A 96 -1.85 -0.73 9.14
CA ASN A 96 -2.58 -0.28 10.32
C ASN A 96 -1.94 0.97 10.96
N TYR A 97 -0.61 1.10 10.87
CA TYR A 97 0.12 2.22 11.47
C TYR A 97 0.50 3.32 10.48
N LEU A 98 0.45 3.04 9.18
CA LEU A 98 0.77 3.98 8.10
C LEU A 98 0.15 5.37 8.27
N PRO A 99 -1.12 5.51 8.68
CA PRO A 99 -1.72 6.84 8.78
C PRO A 99 -1.17 7.70 9.92
N TYR A 100 -0.47 7.11 10.87
CA TYR A 100 0.16 7.82 11.97
C TYR A 100 1.62 8.21 11.68
N LEU A 101 2.17 7.74 10.56
CA LEU A 101 3.53 8.06 10.11
C LEU A 101 3.48 9.34 9.28
N SER A 102 4.01 10.44 9.84
CA SER A 102 3.87 11.77 9.27
C SER A 102 4.76 12.02 8.06
N ASN A 103 5.91 11.34 7.97
CA ASN A 103 6.89 11.57 6.92
C ASN A 103 7.59 10.27 6.50
N ASP A 104 8.33 10.35 5.40
CA ASP A 104 9.05 9.20 4.86
C ASP A 104 10.16 8.71 5.79
N ASP A 105 10.73 9.56 6.65
CA ASP A 105 11.74 9.15 7.62
C ASP A 105 11.17 8.17 8.66
N GLU A 106 9.98 8.45 9.19
CA GLU A 106 9.29 7.54 10.13
C GLU A 106 8.91 6.22 9.46
N LYS A 107 8.48 6.27 8.18
CA LYS A 107 8.21 5.05 7.40
C LYS A 107 9.49 4.24 7.22
N ILE A 108 10.61 4.87 6.86
CA ILE A 108 11.90 4.22 6.69
C ILE A 108 12.33 3.56 8.01
N GLN A 109 12.27 4.30 9.13
CA GLN A 109 12.65 3.77 10.45
C GLN A 109 11.85 2.52 10.80
N LEU A 110 10.53 2.56 10.63
CA LEU A 110 9.67 1.42 10.94
C LEU A 110 9.94 0.23 10.00
N LEU A 111 10.08 0.48 8.69
CA LEU A 111 10.27 -0.55 7.68
C LEU A 111 11.66 -1.19 7.70
N GLN A 112 12.68 -0.48 8.21
CA GLN A 112 14.02 -1.02 8.39
C GLN A 112 14.09 -2.05 9.53
N LEU A 113 13.14 -2.05 10.46
CA LEU A 113 13.11 -3.04 11.54
C LEU A 113 12.80 -4.43 10.96
N PRO A 114 13.65 -5.44 11.21
CA PRO A 114 13.55 -6.74 10.57
C PRO A 114 12.37 -7.58 11.07
N SER A 115 11.96 -7.44 12.34
CA SER A 115 10.94 -8.30 12.95
C SER A 115 9.68 -7.54 13.34
N THR A 116 8.55 -8.26 13.36
CA THR A 116 7.25 -7.74 13.82
C THR A 116 7.34 -7.23 15.27
N GLU A 117 8.07 -7.95 16.14
CA GLU A 117 8.23 -7.57 17.54
C GLU A 117 9.04 -6.28 17.71
N GLN A 118 10.09 -6.09 16.92
CA GLN A 118 10.84 -4.83 16.93
C GLN A 118 9.98 -3.66 16.47
N ARG A 119 9.18 -3.86 15.41
CA ARG A 119 8.19 -2.86 14.96
C ARG A 119 7.17 -2.55 16.05
N ASN A 120 6.63 -3.56 16.73
CA ASN A 120 5.71 -3.38 17.85
C ASN A 120 6.33 -2.54 18.96
N ARG A 121 7.56 -2.85 19.37
CA ARG A 121 8.26 -2.05 20.40
C ARG A 121 8.47 -0.60 19.97
N TRP A 122 8.87 -0.38 18.72
CA TRP A 122 9.01 0.96 18.16
C TRP A 122 7.68 1.71 18.18
N ILE A 123 6.59 1.06 17.74
CA ILE A 123 5.24 1.64 17.75
C ILE A 123 4.81 2.01 19.16
N LEU A 124 4.98 1.12 20.15
CA LEU A 124 4.62 1.37 21.55
C LEU A 124 5.42 2.55 22.12
N ALA A 125 6.72 2.62 21.84
CA ALA A 125 7.56 3.75 22.24
C ALA A 125 7.10 5.08 21.63
N HIS A 126 6.56 5.05 20.40
CA HIS A 126 6.07 6.23 19.68
C HIS A 126 4.56 6.47 19.84
N GLN A 127 3.84 5.61 20.57
CA GLN A 127 2.38 5.57 20.62
C GLN A 127 1.79 6.88 21.14
N LYS A 128 2.43 7.53 22.13
CA LYS A 128 1.95 8.83 22.65
C LYS A 128 1.98 9.94 21.59
N ARG A 129 3.02 9.96 20.75
CA ARG A 129 3.15 10.91 19.62
C ARG A 129 2.21 10.55 18.47
N ILE A 130 2.07 9.27 18.19
CA ILE A 130 1.17 8.73 17.16
C ILE A 130 -0.30 9.00 17.51
N ALA A 131 -0.69 8.80 18.77
CA ALA A 131 -2.07 8.95 19.23
C ALA A 131 -2.54 10.40 19.28
N THR A 132 -1.62 11.37 19.39
CA THR A 132 -1.92 12.80 19.48
C THR A 132 -1.99 13.49 18.12
N ARG A 133 -1.51 12.85 17.04
CA ARG A 133 -1.56 13.43 15.70
C ARG A 133 -2.98 13.37 15.11
N PRO A 134 -3.50 14.49 14.58
CA PRO A 134 -4.71 14.47 13.77
C PRO A 134 -4.41 13.70 12.47
N HIS A 135 -5.35 12.87 12.07
CA HIS A 135 -5.21 12.06 10.86
C HIS A 135 -5.78 12.91 9.71
N PRO A 136 -5.01 13.31 8.68
CA PRO A 136 -5.49 14.28 7.68
C PRO A 136 -6.79 13.89 6.98
N ILE A 137 -7.01 12.58 6.78
CA ILE A 137 -8.27 12.05 6.23
C ILE A 137 -9.44 12.19 7.23
N VAL A 138 -9.17 12.10 8.53
CA VAL A 138 -10.17 12.32 9.58
C VAL A 138 -10.54 13.81 9.63
N ASP A 139 -9.58 14.72 9.54
CA ASP A 139 -9.88 16.16 9.53
C ASP A 139 -10.76 16.52 8.32
N LEU A 140 -10.43 15.97 7.14
CA LEU A 140 -11.25 16.13 5.94
C LEU A 140 -12.65 15.50 6.09
N ALA A 141 -12.75 14.36 6.79
CA ALA A 141 -14.03 13.73 7.08
C ALA A 141 -14.88 14.58 8.04
N ILE A 142 -14.26 15.15 9.09
CA ILE A 142 -14.90 16.08 10.02
C ILE A 142 -15.45 17.30 9.26
N GLU A 143 -14.62 17.93 8.43
CA GLU A 143 -15.02 19.10 7.62
C GLU A 143 -16.21 18.79 6.71
N LYS A 144 -16.22 17.59 6.10
CA LYS A 144 -17.29 17.13 5.22
C LYS A 144 -18.51 16.58 5.95
N LYS A 145 -18.51 16.57 7.29
CA LYS A 145 -19.52 15.88 8.11
C LYS A 145 -19.72 14.43 7.68
N ASP A 146 -18.62 13.74 7.41
CA ASP A 146 -18.58 12.34 7.03
C ASP A 146 -18.00 11.48 8.16
N ILE A 147 -18.22 10.18 8.07
CA ILE A 147 -17.70 9.17 9.00
C ILE A 147 -16.82 8.21 8.22
N ILE A 148 -15.62 7.95 8.72
CA ILE A 148 -14.71 6.95 8.14
C ILE A 148 -14.28 5.93 9.18
N PRO A 149 -13.95 4.68 8.77
CA PRO A 149 -13.43 3.68 9.69
C PRO A 149 -12.16 4.18 10.40
N GLY A 150 -12.08 3.94 11.70
CA GLY A 150 -10.94 4.29 12.55
C GLY A 150 -11.02 5.65 13.24
N MET A 151 -11.99 6.51 12.89
CA MET A 151 -12.28 7.76 13.63
C MET A 151 -12.48 7.47 15.11
N LYS A 152 -11.95 8.34 15.98
CA LYS A 152 -12.21 8.23 17.41
C LYS A 152 -13.61 8.77 17.72
N GLN A 153 -14.20 8.33 18.83
CA GLN A 153 -15.47 8.85 19.36
C GLN A 153 -15.54 10.39 19.33
N LYS A 154 -14.50 11.06 19.83
CA LYS A 154 -14.43 12.53 19.84
C LYS A 154 -14.47 13.15 18.43
N ASP A 155 -13.86 12.50 17.45
CA ASP A 155 -13.79 12.97 16.07
C ASP A 155 -15.18 12.81 15.41
N VAL A 156 -15.93 11.77 15.80
CA VAL A 156 -17.33 11.57 15.39
C VAL A 156 -18.24 12.63 16.00
N ILE A 157 -18.07 12.96 17.28
CA ILE A 157 -18.80 14.06 17.92
C ILE A 157 -18.48 15.39 17.22
N GLU A 158 -17.23 15.64 16.88
CA GLU A 158 -16.83 16.85 16.17
C GLU A 158 -17.46 16.94 14.76
N SER A 159 -17.57 15.81 14.06
CA SER A 159 -18.15 15.73 12.71
C SER A 159 -19.69 15.81 12.70
N TRP A 160 -20.36 15.09 13.62
CA TRP A 160 -21.81 14.85 13.60
C TRP A 160 -22.58 15.41 14.80
N GLY A 161 -21.89 15.93 15.81
CA GLY A 161 -22.46 16.35 17.08
C GLY A 161 -22.66 15.20 18.06
N GLU A 162 -23.33 15.51 19.16
CA GLU A 162 -23.64 14.52 20.21
C GLU A 162 -24.67 13.49 19.73
N PRO A 163 -24.48 12.20 20.04
CA PRO A 163 -25.45 11.17 19.70
C PRO A 163 -26.73 11.31 20.53
N GLN A 164 -27.84 10.86 19.97
CA GLN A 164 -29.13 10.81 20.67
C GLN A 164 -29.13 9.71 21.75
N SER A 165 -28.48 8.59 21.49
CA SER A 165 -28.30 7.51 22.46
C SER A 165 -26.98 6.77 22.26
N ILE A 166 -26.38 6.36 23.38
CA ILE A 166 -25.17 5.53 23.43
C ILE A 166 -25.52 4.24 24.13
N GLU A 167 -25.28 3.11 23.47
CA GLU A 167 -25.41 1.78 24.04
C GLU A 167 -24.03 1.13 24.18
N VAL A 168 -23.73 0.59 25.36
CA VAL A 168 -22.42 -0.01 25.64
C VAL A 168 -22.54 -1.54 25.61
N ALA A 169 -21.70 -2.18 24.80
CA ALA A 169 -21.64 -3.64 24.72
C ALA A 169 -20.56 -4.20 25.67
N GLY A 170 -21.00 -4.80 26.78
CA GLY A 170 -20.12 -5.43 27.76
C GLY A 170 -19.50 -4.43 28.74
N ASN A 171 -18.19 -4.55 29.00
CA ASN A 171 -17.51 -3.67 29.95
C ASN A 171 -17.19 -2.31 29.30
N PRO A 172 -17.65 -1.17 29.87
CA PRO A 172 -17.41 0.17 29.33
C PRO A 172 -15.93 0.53 29.13
N LEU A 173 -15.03 -0.09 29.89
CA LEU A 173 -13.59 0.11 29.75
C LEU A 173 -13.08 -0.20 28.34
N TYR A 174 -13.71 -1.16 27.66
CA TYR A 174 -13.33 -1.57 26.31
C TYR A 174 -13.87 -0.65 25.22
N LYS A 175 -14.75 0.31 25.54
CA LYS A 175 -15.31 1.30 24.60
C LYS A 175 -15.89 0.65 23.34
N ASN A 176 -16.58 -0.47 23.55
CA ASN A 176 -17.38 -1.12 22.52
C ASN A 176 -18.79 -0.55 22.64
N GLU A 177 -19.16 0.29 21.69
CA GLU A 177 -20.34 1.14 21.81
C GLU A 177 -21.10 1.23 20.49
N ARG A 178 -22.41 1.44 20.59
CA ARG A 178 -23.30 1.71 19.47
C ARG A 178 -23.98 3.04 19.69
N TRP A 179 -23.75 3.98 18.78
CA TRP A 179 -24.27 5.34 18.89
C TRP A 179 -25.36 5.56 17.85
N LYS A 180 -26.47 6.17 18.28
CA LYS A 180 -27.61 6.48 17.41
C LYS A 180 -27.72 7.97 17.17
N TYR A 181 -27.86 8.33 15.91
CA TYR A 181 -28.12 9.68 15.43
C TYR A 181 -29.45 9.71 14.68
N GLN A 182 -30.16 10.83 14.78
CA GLN A 182 -31.41 11.05 14.08
C GLN A 182 -31.42 12.48 13.55
N LYS A 183 -31.68 12.64 12.25
CA LYS A 183 -31.86 13.96 11.62
C LYS A 183 -33.09 13.98 10.72
N MET A 184 -33.69 15.15 10.56
CA MET A 184 -34.72 15.39 9.54
C MET A 184 -34.03 15.90 8.28
N ILE A 185 -34.20 15.19 7.17
CA ILE A 185 -33.69 15.58 5.85
C ILE A 185 -34.84 16.06 4.95
N PRO A 186 -34.66 17.15 4.19
CA PRO A 186 -35.62 17.54 3.18
C PRO A 186 -35.81 16.43 2.13
N SER A 187 -37.04 16.21 1.70
CA SER A 187 -37.44 15.25 0.68
C SER A 187 -38.55 15.85 -0.18
N ASN A 188 -38.84 15.23 -1.33
CA ASN A 188 -39.89 15.70 -2.24
C ASN A 188 -41.29 15.70 -1.60
N GLU A 189 -41.48 14.90 -0.54
CA GLU A 189 -42.74 14.77 0.21
C GLU A 189 -42.72 15.55 1.55
N GLY A 190 -41.74 16.42 1.77
CA GLY A 190 -41.58 17.18 3.02
C GLY A 190 -40.27 16.87 3.73
N TYR A 191 -40.33 16.38 4.98
CA TYR A 191 -39.14 15.98 5.73
C TYR A 191 -39.18 14.49 6.03
N LYS A 192 -38.09 13.78 5.75
CA LYS A 192 -37.90 12.38 6.11
C LYS A 192 -36.93 12.26 7.27
N LYS A 193 -37.19 11.29 8.15
CA LYS A 193 -36.33 11.02 9.30
C LYS A 193 -35.26 10.03 8.87
N GLU A 194 -33.99 10.45 8.92
CA GLU A 194 -32.84 9.58 8.70
C GLU A 194 -32.24 9.19 10.05
N VAL A 195 -32.13 7.89 10.29
CA VAL A 195 -31.48 7.32 11.47
C VAL A 195 -30.15 6.73 11.05
N ARG A 196 -29.07 7.13 11.74
CA ARG A 196 -27.74 6.57 11.53
C ARG A 196 -27.23 5.91 12.81
N ILE A 197 -26.72 4.69 12.68
CA ILE A 197 -26.17 3.91 13.79
C ILE A 197 -24.68 3.71 13.52
N ILE A 198 -23.82 4.13 14.45
CA ILE A 198 -22.36 4.02 14.35
C ILE A 198 -21.87 3.00 15.37
N TYR A 199 -21.00 2.10 14.93
CA TYR A 199 -20.42 1.04 15.75
C TYR A 199 -18.97 1.35 16.09
N PHE A 200 -18.63 1.24 17.37
CA PHE A 200 -17.29 1.44 17.90
C PHE A 200 -16.74 0.15 18.51
N GLU A 201 -15.47 -0.12 18.23
CA GLU A 201 -14.67 -1.12 18.96
C GLU A 201 -13.38 -0.45 19.46
N GLY A 202 -13.08 -0.60 20.75
CA GLY A 202 -11.90 0.05 21.33
C GLY A 202 -11.93 1.58 21.20
N GLY A 203 -13.11 2.19 21.15
CA GLY A 203 -13.31 3.64 21.01
C GLY A 203 -13.06 4.19 19.61
N ARG A 204 -13.08 3.31 18.59
CA ARG A 204 -12.88 3.67 17.18
C ARG A 204 -14.00 3.12 16.30
N VAL A 205 -14.38 3.89 15.29
CA VAL A 205 -15.42 3.49 14.32
C VAL A 205 -14.98 2.24 13.58
N VAL A 206 -15.80 1.20 13.59
CA VAL A 206 -15.63 -0.01 12.77
C VAL A 206 -16.61 -0.07 11.60
N GLY A 207 -17.76 0.59 11.71
CA GLY A 207 -18.77 0.65 10.67
C GLY A 207 -19.99 1.49 11.08
N TRP A 208 -20.92 1.68 10.15
CA TRP A 208 -22.19 2.36 10.41
C TRP A 208 -23.28 1.90 9.43
N GLU A 209 -24.53 2.09 9.83
CA GLU A 209 -25.73 1.81 9.05
C GLU A 209 -26.60 3.06 8.99
N THR A 210 -27.32 3.25 7.89
CA THR A 210 -28.24 4.40 7.70
C THR A 210 -29.57 3.89 7.19
N TYR A 211 -30.64 4.31 7.85
CA TYR A 211 -32.01 3.94 7.54
C TYR A 211 -32.83 5.21 7.35
N ALA A 212 -33.71 5.21 6.36
CA ALA A 212 -34.80 6.17 6.28
C ALA A 212 -36.01 5.58 7.00
N ASP A 213 -36.50 6.25 8.03
CA ASP A 213 -37.78 5.94 8.65
C ASP A 213 -38.85 6.41 7.67
N HIS A 214 -39.59 5.46 7.09
CA HIS A 214 -40.68 5.72 6.14
C HIS A 214 -41.95 6.15 6.84
#